data_AF-U5DHI4-F1
#
_entry.id   AF-U5DHI4-F1
#
_cell.length_a   1.000
_cell.length_b   1.000
_cell.length_c   1.000
_cell.angle_alpha   90.00
_cell.angle_beta   90.00
_cell.angle_gamma   90.00
#
_symmetry.space_group_name_H-M   'P 1'
#
loop_
_entity.id
_entity.type
_entity.pdbx_description
1 polymer ?
#
loop_
_entity_poly.entity_id
_entity_poly.type
_entity_poly.pdbx_seq_one_letter_code
_entity_poly.pdbx_strand_id
1 'polypeptide(L)'
;MQGGHLLLEEPMRLSSVLTASKPNFLSSLTKIVGTLGPQSRSVDVIETCLKAGMSVARFDFSWLDAEYHQETLNNLKTAVKRVKKLCAVMLDTVGPELKVCNKSGNPIALKEDDYVTLTPDLSIEPSTDVLPVNYSDLAETVKKGDTIFIGQYLFTGSETTSVWLEVVDTNGQDVNCLIKNSATLAGFIFTMHVSQVHINLPTLTDYDKQVISTWGAYNNVDFVSLSYTRHAEDVRELRAFLANHSLQQTQIFAKVENVEGLRHFDEILNEADGIIISRGNLGIDLPPEKVFLFQKSAVYKCNMAGKLAIVTRVVDSMTDNLRPTRAEATDVANAVLDGTDGILLGAETLRGLYPVETIKTVGRICAEAEIVYNQALIFKRTSKFVGEPMSHAESVASSAVQTAIKVKAAVIVVFTSSGRAARLIAKYRPTMPVLAIIIPRLSTNSLKWSFSGTSQAKQCLALRGVYPILGNPSTVAGPAGSSDDSGLAIAMQHGKAIGMVKPHDRVVIFQKVGDSSVAKIIELHD
;
A
#
# COMPACT_ATOMS: atom_id res chain seq x y z
N MET A 1 17.32 -29.22 1.04
CA MET A 1 17.51 -28.40 -0.17
C MET A 1 16.53 -28.89 -1.24
N GLN A 2 15.37 -28.25 -1.38
CA GLN A 2 14.49 -28.42 -2.55
C GLN A 2 14.64 -27.14 -3.36
N GLY A 3 15.49 -27.20 -4.39
CA GLY A 3 15.68 -26.09 -5.31
C GLY A 3 14.35 -25.65 -5.91
N GLY A 4 14.12 -24.34 -5.93
CA GLY A 4 12.92 -23.74 -6.47
C GLY A 4 12.69 -24.15 -7.92
N HIS A 5 11.51 -24.69 -8.21
CA HIS A 5 11.02 -24.77 -9.58
C HIS A 5 10.97 -23.35 -10.15
N LEU A 6 11.83 -23.09 -11.13
CA LEU A 6 11.83 -21.87 -11.91
C LEU A 6 10.59 -21.86 -12.82
N LEU A 7 9.53 -21.21 -12.33
CA LEU A 7 8.57 -20.25 -12.92
C LEU A 7 8.05 -20.32 -14.37
N LEU A 8 8.37 -21.32 -15.19
CA LEU A 8 7.76 -21.47 -16.52
C LEU A 8 7.25 -22.90 -16.70
N GLU A 9 5.98 -23.14 -16.39
CA GLU A 9 5.34 -24.45 -16.59
C GLU A 9 5.21 -24.81 -18.08
N GLU A 10 5.26 -23.83 -18.98
CA GLU A 10 5.40 -24.01 -20.43
C GLU A 10 6.69 -23.34 -20.94
N PRO A 11 7.41 -23.95 -21.90
CA PRO A 11 8.59 -23.33 -22.48
C PRO A 11 8.20 -22.07 -23.26
N MET A 12 8.30 -20.90 -22.62
CA MET A 12 8.26 -19.64 -23.34
C MET A 12 9.43 -19.59 -24.33
N ARG A 13 9.12 -19.49 -25.62
CA ARG A 13 10.15 -19.22 -26.63
C ARG A 13 10.80 -17.89 -26.28
N LEU A 14 12.12 -17.80 -26.19
CA LEU A 14 12.81 -16.55 -25.85
C LEU A 14 12.42 -15.38 -26.77
N SER A 15 12.04 -15.67 -28.03
CA SER A 15 11.52 -14.68 -28.96
C SER A 15 10.19 -14.03 -28.50
N SER A 16 9.42 -14.65 -27.61
CA SER A 16 8.18 -14.07 -27.08
C SER A 16 8.46 -12.79 -26.28
N VAL A 17 9.65 -12.65 -25.68
CA VAL A 17 10.09 -11.44 -24.97
C VAL A 17 10.16 -10.21 -25.90
N LEU A 18 10.32 -10.43 -27.21
CA LEU A 18 10.31 -9.37 -28.21
C LEU A 18 8.89 -8.93 -28.60
N THR A 19 7.86 -9.68 -28.18
CA THR A 19 6.47 -9.34 -28.48
C THR A 19 6.08 -8.14 -27.64
N ALA A 20 5.66 -7.05 -28.28
CA ALA A 20 5.17 -5.90 -27.55
C ALA A 20 3.99 -6.31 -26.65
N SER A 21 4.03 -5.88 -25.39
CA SER A 21 2.93 -6.05 -24.46
C SER A 21 1.65 -5.50 -25.10
N LYS A 22 0.64 -6.35 -25.26
CA LYS A 22 -0.63 -5.92 -25.84
C LYS A 22 -1.29 -4.93 -24.86
N PRO A 23 -1.80 -3.79 -25.33
CA PRO A 23 -2.58 -2.90 -24.48
C PRO A 23 -3.87 -3.63 -24.07
N ASN A 24 -3.89 -4.17 -22.85
CA ASN A 24 -5.09 -4.69 -22.23
C ASN A 24 -5.82 -3.55 -21.52
N PHE A 25 -7.16 -3.63 -21.47
CA PHE A 25 -7.98 -2.66 -20.73
C PHE A 25 -7.55 -2.55 -19.26
N LEU A 26 -7.15 -3.67 -18.68
CA LEU A 26 -6.48 -3.75 -17.39
C LEU A 26 -4.98 -3.84 -17.61
N SER A 27 -4.24 -2.84 -17.12
CA SER A 27 -2.79 -2.85 -17.21
C SER A 27 -2.18 -3.95 -16.33
N SER A 28 -2.73 -4.25 -15.15
CA SER A 28 -2.24 -5.27 -14.21
C SER A 28 -3.30 -5.59 -13.15
N LEU A 29 -3.23 -6.81 -12.58
CA LEU A 29 -4.02 -7.21 -11.40
C LEU A 29 -3.46 -6.59 -10.12
N THR A 30 -2.14 -6.46 -10.02
CA THR A 30 -1.42 -5.78 -8.93
C THR A 30 -1.83 -4.31 -8.88
N LYS A 31 -2.08 -3.82 -7.67
CA LYS A 31 -2.59 -2.46 -7.45
C LYS A 31 -1.47 -1.44 -7.34
N ILE A 32 -1.75 -0.20 -7.72
CA ILE A 32 -0.82 0.91 -7.57
C ILE A 32 -1.43 1.92 -6.61
N VAL A 33 -0.69 2.21 -5.54
CA VAL A 33 -0.92 3.32 -4.62
C VAL A 33 -0.01 4.46 -5.05
N GLY A 34 -0.57 5.61 -5.43
CA GLY A 34 0.19 6.80 -5.79
C GLY A 34 0.09 7.85 -4.68
N THR A 35 1.22 8.36 -4.22
CA THR A 35 1.25 9.52 -3.32
C THR A 35 1.02 10.79 -4.14
N LEU A 36 -0.03 11.56 -3.80
CA LEU A 36 -0.34 12.82 -4.50
C LEU A 36 0.39 13.99 -3.84
N GLY A 37 1.04 14.82 -4.66
CA GLY A 37 1.86 15.94 -4.21
C GLY A 37 2.06 17.00 -5.27
N PRO A 38 3.09 17.87 -5.11
CA PRO A 38 3.26 19.07 -5.94
C PRO A 38 3.24 18.80 -7.45
N GLN A 39 3.83 17.69 -7.91
CA GLN A 39 3.90 17.34 -9.33
C GLN A 39 2.71 16.51 -9.84
N SER A 40 1.80 16.09 -8.95
CA SER A 40 0.70 15.18 -9.28
C SER A 40 -0.68 15.61 -8.79
N ARG A 41 -0.83 16.83 -8.28
CA ARG A 41 -2.09 17.32 -7.66
C ARG A 41 -3.08 18.01 -8.60
N SER A 42 -2.68 18.36 -9.83
CA SER A 42 -3.59 19.01 -10.78
C SER A 42 -4.63 18.00 -11.29
N VAL A 43 -5.85 18.48 -11.60
CA VAL A 43 -6.94 17.60 -12.05
C VAL A 43 -6.51 16.77 -13.27
N ASP A 44 -5.86 17.40 -14.27
CA ASP A 44 -5.47 16.73 -15.51
C ASP A 44 -4.39 15.65 -15.30
N VAL A 45 -3.43 15.90 -14.41
CA VAL A 45 -2.41 14.90 -14.05
C VAL A 45 -3.05 13.76 -13.29
N ILE A 46 -3.91 14.03 -12.31
CA ILE A 46 -4.64 12.98 -11.57
C ILE A 46 -5.49 12.14 -12.52
N GLU A 47 -6.22 12.74 -13.46
CA GLU A 47 -6.98 12.00 -14.47
C GLU A 47 -6.09 11.02 -15.25
N THR A 48 -4.89 11.47 -15.60
CA THR A 48 -3.92 10.67 -16.34
C THR A 48 -3.32 9.56 -15.47
N CYS A 49 -3.06 9.81 -14.19
CA CYS A 49 -2.66 8.81 -13.20
C CYS A 49 -3.73 7.71 -13.02
N LEU A 50 -5.01 8.10 -12.92
CA LEU A 50 -6.14 7.16 -12.81
C LEU A 50 -6.32 6.33 -14.10
N LYS A 51 -6.10 6.94 -15.27
CA LYS A 51 -6.10 6.23 -16.55
C LYS A 51 -4.92 5.25 -16.65
N ALA A 52 -3.75 5.62 -16.13
CA ALA A 52 -2.54 4.81 -16.13
C ALA A 52 -2.59 3.59 -15.19
N GLY A 53 -3.42 3.61 -14.15
CA GLY A 53 -3.64 2.45 -13.27
C GLY A 53 -3.59 2.74 -11.78
N MET A 54 -3.44 4.01 -11.36
CA MET A 54 -3.54 4.38 -9.95
C MET A 54 -4.93 4.03 -9.40
N SER A 55 -4.95 3.34 -8.26
CA SER A 55 -6.17 2.80 -7.64
C SER A 55 -6.41 3.32 -6.22
N VAL A 56 -5.36 3.76 -5.54
CA VAL A 56 -5.39 4.38 -4.22
C VAL A 56 -4.54 5.65 -4.29
N ALA A 57 -5.08 6.76 -3.80
CA ALA A 57 -4.37 8.02 -3.62
C ALA A 57 -3.93 8.14 -2.15
N ARG A 58 -2.63 8.18 -1.92
CA ARG A 58 -2.02 8.39 -0.61
C ARG A 58 -1.78 9.89 -0.38
N PHE A 59 -2.15 10.36 0.81
CA PHE A 59 -1.94 11.72 1.30
C PHE A 59 -0.96 11.66 2.46
N ASP A 60 0.24 12.20 2.24
CA ASP A 60 1.37 12.14 3.15
C ASP A 60 1.45 13.41 4.02
N PHE A 61 1.06 13.29 5.29
CA PHE A 61 1.00 14.42 6.22
C PHE A 61 2.35 14.75 6.88
N SER A 62 3.46 14.09 6.49
CA SER A 62 4.78 14.40 7.06
C SER A 62 5.35 15.76 6.62
N TRP A 63 4.83 16.34 5.54
CA TRP A 63 5.45 17.48 4.85
C TRP A 63 4.52 18.68 4.63
N LEU A 64 3.21 18.46 4.50
CA LEU A 64 2.25 19.46 4.03
C LEU A 64 1.01 19.48 4.94
N ASP A 65 0.31 20.61 4.94
CA ASP A 65 -0.80 20.84 5.85
C ASP A 65 -2.15 20.30 5.34
N ALA A 66 -3.15 20.34 6.22
CA ALA A 66 -4.49 19.86 5.92
C ALA A 66 -5.19 20.64 4.80
N GLU A 67 -4.88 21.93 4.63
CA GLU A 67 -5.46 22.77 3.56
C GLU A 67 -4.97 22.32 2.19
N TYR A 68 -3.66 22.11 2.06
CA TYR A 68 -3.03 21.55 0.86
C TYR A 68 -3.63 20.19 0.48
N HIS A 69 -3.78 19.30 1.47
CA HIS A 69 -4.35 17.97 1.23
C HIS A 69 -5.85 18.04 0.88
N GLN A 70 -6.60 18.98 1.44
CA GLN A 70 -8.00 19.19 1.11
C GLN A 70 -8.18 19.67 -0.34
N GLU A 71 -7.36 20.62 -0.80
CA GLU A 71 -7.35 21.06 -2.20
C GLU A 71 -7.07 19.88 -3.13
N THR A 72 -6.03 19.11 -2.82
CA THR A 72 -5.62 17.93 -3.60
C THR A 72 -6.74 16.88 -3.66
N LEU A 73 -7.44 16.64 -2.55
CA LEU A 73 -8.57 15.73 -2.52
C LEU A 73 -9.78 16.24 -3.33
N ASN A 74 -10.01 17.55 -3.36
CA ASN A 74 -11.06 18.14 -4.20
C ASN A 74 -10.73 17.97 -5.70
N ASN A 75 -9.45 18.11 -6.08
CA ASN A 75 -8.99 17.81 -7.42
C ASN A 75 -9.16 16.33 -7.77
N LEU A 76 -8.83 15.42 -6.85
CA LEU A 76 -9.05 13.97 -7.01
C LEU A 76 -10.54 13.64 -7.21
N LYS A 77 -11.43 14.22 -6.40
CA LYS A 77 -12.89 14.04 -6.55
C LYS A 77 -13.38 14.51 -7.93
N THR A 78 -12.81 15.59 -8.45
CA THR A 78 -13.12 16.10 -9.81
C THR A 78 -12.62 15.15 -10.89
N ALA A 79 -11.36 14.70 -10.80
CA ALA A 79 -10.77 13.77 -11.75
C ALA A 79 -11.54 12.44 -11.79
N VAL A 80 -11.86 11.85 -10.63
CA VAL A 80 -12.65 10.61 -10.49
C VAL A 80 -13.99 10.71 -11.22
N LYS A 81 -14.70 11.84 -11.09
CA LYS A 81 -15.97 12.09 -11.80
C LYS A 81 -15.79 12.15 -13.31
N ARG A 82 -14.74 12.81 -13.79
CA ARG A 82 -14.46 12.96 -15.23
C ARG A 82 -14.06 11.64 -15.88
N VAL A 83 -13.18 10.87 -15.24
CA VAL A 83 -12.72 9.57 -15.78
C VAL A 83 -13.68 8.41 -15.50
N LYS A 84 -14.66 8.60 -14.61
CA LYS A 84 -15.61 7.57 -14.15
C LYS A 84 -14.92 6.31 -13.59
N LYS A 85 -13.80 6.49 -12.89
CA LYS A 85 -13.06 5.43 -12.17
C LYS A 85 -12.96 5.78 -10.70
N LEU A 86 -13.32 4.84 -9.84
CA LEU A 86 -13.15 5.01 -8.39
C LEU A 86 -11.66 5.04 -8.02
N CYS A 87 -11.35 5.81 -6.99
CA CYS A 87 -10.04 5.84 -6.34
C CYS A 87 -10.26 5.86 -4.83
N ALA A 88 -9.51 5.04 -4.10
CA ALA A 88 -9.54 5.05 -2.65
C ALA A 88 -8.63 6.14 -2.09
N VAL A 89 -8.93 6.60 -0.88
CA VAL A 89 -8.17 7.63 -0.18
C VAL A 89 -7.47 7.00 1.03
N MET A 90 -6.14 7.12 1.06
CA MET A 90 -5.28 6.67 2.16
C MET A 90 -4.65 7.89 2.84
N LEU A 91 -4.88 8.02 4.15
CA LEU A 91 -4.21 8.99 5.02
C LEU A 91 -2.97 8.32 5.61
N ASP A 92 -1.79 8.88 5.38
CA ASP A 92 -0.54 8.40 5.98
C ASP A 92 -0.20 9.25 7.21
N THR A 93 -0.06 8.59 8.37
CA THR A 93 0.29 9.28 9.63
C THR A 93 1.77 9.65 9.63
N VAL A 94 2.15 10.66 10.39
CA VAL A 94 3.56 11.03 10.58
C VAL A 94 4.23 10.04 11.52
N GLY A 95 3.58 9.75 12.66
CA GLY A 95 4.16 8.92 13.71
C GLY A 95 5.34 9.60 14.43
N PRO A 96 6.16 8.81 15.15
CA PRO A 96 7.28 9.29 15.98
C PRO A 96 8.51 9.68 15.13
N GLU A 97 8.31 10.48 14.08
CA GLU A 97 9.37 10.88 13.14
C GLU A 97 10.28 11.95 13.76
N LEU A 98 11.57 11.65 13.81
CA LEU A 98 12.60 12.58 14.27
C LEU A 98 13.05 13.46 13.10
N LYS A 99 13.25 14.76 13.35
CA LYS A 99 13.50 15.77 12.32
C LYS A 99 14.52 16.80 12.77
N VAL A 100 15.31 17.24 11.80
CA VAL A 100 16.11 18.47 11.83
C VAL A 100 15.46 19.48 10.88
N CYS A 101 15.10 20.65 11.38
CA CYS A 101 14.43 21.70 10.62
C CYS A 101 15.42 22.81 10.23
N ASN A 102 15.76 22.91 8.95
CA ASN A 102 16.63 23.94 8.39
C ASN A 102 15.80 25.08 7.76
N LYS A 103 15.48 26.09 8.57
CA LYS A 103 14.69 27.24 8.12
C LYS A 103 15.36 28.05 7.01
N SER A 104 16.70 28.06 6.96
CA SER A 104 17.45 28.78 5.93
C SER A 104 17.36 28.12 4.56
N GLY A 105 17.14 26.79 4.51
CA GLY A 105 17.21 25.98 3.30
C GLY A 105 18.62 25.87 2.70
N ASN A 106 19.61 26.53 3.29
CA ASN A 106 20.98 26.53 2.79
C ASN A 106 21.61 25.13 2.97
N PRO A 107 22.43 24.68 2.01
CA PRO A 107 23.11 23.39 2.12
C PRO A 107 24.08 23.36 3.32
N ILE A 108 24.07 22.25 4.06
CA ILE A 108 24.99 22.00 5.19
C ILE A 108 25.95 20.89 4.78
N ALA A 109 27.22 21.23 4.59
CA ALA A 109 28.26 20.29 4.18
C ALA A 109 28.93 19.65 5.40
N LEU A 110 28.62 18.39 5.64
CA LEU A 110 29.24 17.56 6.69
C LEU A 110 30.36 16.74 6.06
N LYS A 111 31.52 16.73 6.70
CA LYS A 111 32.72 16.07 6.18
C LYS A 111 33.06 14.85 7.03
N GLU A 112 33.46 13.78 6.36
CA GLU A 112 33.94 12.56 7.02
C GLU A 112 35.09 12.85 7.99
N ASP A 113 35.10 12.11 9.10
CA ASP A 113 36.04 12.22 10.22
C ASP A 113 35.95 13.52 11.06
N ASP A 114 35.11 14.48 10.68
CA ASP A 114 34.76 15.62 11.52
C ASP A 114 33.65 15.25 12.54
N TYR A 115 33.31 16.19 13.44
CA TYR A 115 32.33 16.01 14.50
C TYR A 115 31.14 16.94 14.33
N VAL A 116 29.97 16.49 14.76
CA VAL A 116 28.74 17.29 14.82
C VAL A 116 27.97 17.00 16.10
N THR A 117 27.37 18.04 16.69
CA THR A 117 26.56 17.93 17.91
C THR A 117 25.08 17.93 17.57
N LEU A 118 24.35 16.91 18.01
CA LEU A 118 22.88 16.90 17.96
C LEU A 118 22.35 17.49 19.27
N THR A 119 21.46 18.48 19.19
CA THR A 119 20.94 19.19 20.37
C THR A 119 19.42 19.29 20.32
N PRO A 120 18.70 19.27 21.45
CA PRO A 120 17.27 19.54 21.46
C PRO A 120 16.93 21.03 21.44
N ASP A 121 17.92 21.93 21.48
CA ASP A 121 17.70 23.38 21.40
C ASP A 121 17.31 23.82 19.97
N LEU A 122 15.99 23.87 19.72
CA LEU A 122 15.40 24.30 18.45
C LEU A 122 15.54 25.81 18.16
N SER A 123 16.15 26.59 19.06
CA SER A 123 16.44 28.01 18.82
C SER A 123 17.71 28.23 17.97
N ILE A 124 18.58 27.23 17.93
CA ILE A 124 19.83 27.24 17.15
C ILE A 124 19.51 26.96 15.67
N GLU A 125 20.21 27.62 14.75
CA GLU A 125 20.12 27.27 13.33
C GLU A 125 21.03 26.08 13.00
N PRO A 126 20.55 25.08 12.24
CA PRO A 126 21.39 23.95 11.85
C PRO A 126 22.61 24.41 11.05
N SER A 127 23.79 23.91 11.43
CA SER A 127 25.08 24.23 10.83
C SER A 127 25.94 22.98 10.65
N THR A 128 27.19 23.16 10.20
CA THR A 128 28.16 22.07 10.11
C THR A 128 28.57 21.51 11.47
N ASP A 129 28.43 22.31 12.53
CA ASP A 129 28.87 21.96 13.89
C ASP A 129 27.71 21.46 14.77
N VAL A 130 26.48 21.95 14.53
CA VAL A 130 25.33 21.66 15.39
C VAL A 130 24.06 21.40 14.56
N LEU A 131 23.33 20.34 14.88
CA LEU A 131 22.03 20.00 14.29
C LEU A 131 20.94 19.91 15.39
N PRO A 132 20.01 20.87 15.43
CA PRO A 132 18.83 20.82 16.30
C PRO A 132 17.85 19.71 15.91
N VAL A 133 17.45 18.87 16.87
CA VAL A 133 16.52 17.74 16.68
C VAL A 133 15.25 17.95 17.49
N ASN A 134 14.09 17.61 16.92
CA ASN A 134 12.78 17.69 17.58
C ASN A 134 12.52 16.65 18.70
N TYR A 135 13.56 16.20 19.41
CA TYR A 135 13.44 15.17 20.46
C TYR A 135 14.40 15.46 21.61
N SER A 136 13.83 15.86 22.75
CA SER A 136 14.58 16.19 23.97
C SER A 136 15.35 15.00 24.53
N ASP A 137 14.75 13.82 24.50
CA ASP A 137 15.26 12.68 25.25
C ASP A 137 16.32 11.90 24.46
N LEU A 138 16.88 12.50 23.39
CA LEU A 138 17.83 11.83 22.50
C LEU A 138 19.07 11.36 23.26
N ALA A 139 19.65 12.21 24.11
CA ALA A 139 20.84 11.89 24.90
C ALA A 139 20.61 10.74 25.91
N GLU A 140 19.38 10.57 26.40
CA GLU A 140 19.03 9.45 27.29
C GLU A 140 18.73 8.15 26.50
N THR A 141 18.35 8.31 25.23
CA THR A 141 17.93 7.23 24.34
C THR A 141 19.11 6.51 23.70
N VAL A 142 20.16 7.26 23.32
CA VAL A 142 21.32 6.72 22.61
C VAL A 142 22.46 6.33 23.54
N LYS A 143 23.35 5.47 23.05
CA LYS A 143 24.58 5.03 23.72
C LYS A 143 25.77 5.23 22.80
N LYS A 144 26.96 5.31 23.39
CA LYS A 144 28.23 5.33 22.62
C LYS A 144 28.28 4.13 21.66
N GLY A 145 28.56 4.42 20.39
CA GLY A 145 28.61 3.45 19.29
C GLY A 145 27.28 3.27 18.56
N ASP A 146 26.17 3.85 19.04
CA ASP A 146 24.91 3.83 18.30
C ASP A 146 25.04 4.61 16.99
N THR A 147 24.26 4.20 16.00
CA THR A 147 24.31 4.76 14.66
C THR A 147 23.08 5.62 14.40
N ILE A 148 23.30 6.84 13.92
CA ILE A 148 22.26 7.79 13.55
C ILE A 148 22.41 8.13 12.07
N PHE A 149 21.29 8.17 11.37
CA PHE A 149 21.21 8.62 9.99
C PHE A 149 20.38 9.90 9.92
N ILE A 150 20.87 10.92 9.23
CA ILE A 150 20.13 12.16 8.99
C ILE A 150 20.18 12.46 7.50
N GLY A 151 19.02 12.71 6.90
CA GLY A 151 18.95 13.03 5.48
C GLY A 151 17.57 13.46 5.05
N GLN A 152 17.47 14.06 3.86
CA GLN A 152 16.17 14.36 3.28
C GLN A 152 15.42 13.08 2.93
N TYR A 153 16.15 12.06 2.46
CA TYR A 153 15.68 10.70 2.22
C TYR A 153 16.70 9.75 2.82
N LEU A 154 16.36 9.13 3.95
CA LEU A 154 17.23 8.17 4.60
C LEU A 154 17.52 7.02 3.62
N PHE A 155 18.76 6.95 3.13
CA PHE A 155 19.17 6.01 2.10
C PHE A 155 20.61 5.54 2.35
N THR A 156 20.85 4.25 2.14
CA THR A 156 22.17 3.63 2.31
C THR A 156 22.75 3.28 0.93
N GLY A 157 23.75 4.04 0.48
CA GLY A 157 24.71 3.51 -0.49
C GLY A 157 24.85 4.17 -1.87
N SER A 158 24.14 5.26 -2.22
CA SER A 158 24.43 5.96 -3.48
C SER A 158 24.32 7.49 -3.46
N GLU A 159 23.92 8.11 -2.34
CA GLU A 159 23.69 9.56 -2.31
C GLU A 159 24.58 10.30 -1.32
N THR A 160 25.00 11.50 -1.73
CA THR A 160 25.68 12.50 -0.89
C THR A 160 24.68 13.34 -0.07
N THR A 161 23.45 12.86 0.14
CA THR A 161 22.32 13.62 0.71
C THR A 161 21.91 13.14 2.10
N SER A 162 22.54 12.06 2.59
CA SER A 162 22.36 11.50 3.93
C SER A 162 23.72 11.36 4.63
N VAL A 163 23.76 11.76 5.89
CA VAL A 163 24.92 11.60 6.76
C VAL A 163 24.72 10.43 7.71
N TRP A 164 25.76 9.61 7.84
CA TRP A 164 25.92 8.56 8.84
C TRP A 164 26.76 9.12 9.97
N LEU A 165 26.18 9.10 11.17
CA LEU A 165 26.77 9.54 12.42
C LEU A 165 26.95 8.34 13.36
N GLU A 166 28.08 8.31 14.06
CA GLU A 166 28.34 7.37 15.17
C GLU A 166 28.41 8.15 16.48
N VAL A 167 27.60 7.76 17.47
CA VAL A 167 27.56 8.44 18.77
C VAL A 167 28.87 8.22 19.53
N VAL A 168 29.52 9.32 19.92
CA VAL A 168 30.81 9.29 20.62
C VAL A 168 30.61 9.38 22.13
N ASP A 169 29.84 10.38 22.55
CA ASP A 169 29.42 10.60 23.93
C ASP A 169 28.20 11.53 23.98
N THR A 170 27.70 11.74 25.20
CA THR A 170 26.61 12.65 25.50
C THR A 170 27.10 13.66 26.54
N ASN A 171 26.85 14.95 26.31
CA ASN A 171 27.19 16.01 27.24
C ASN A 171 25.91 16.77 27.65
N GLY A 172 25.36 16.43 28.81
CA GLY A 172 24.05 16.93 29.21
C GLY A 172 22.97 16.40 28.27
N GLN A 173 22.32 17.30 27.54
CA GLN A 173 21.28 16.97 26.56
C GLN A 173 21.81 16.88 25.12
N ASP A 174 23.08 17.22 24.91
CA ASP A 174 23.72 17.19 23.60
C ASP A 174 24.36 15.83 23.33
N VAL A 175 24.29 15.38 22.07
CA VAL A 175 24.88 14.13 21.59
C VAL A 175 25.99 14.46 20.60
N ASN A 176 27.23 14.16 20.97
CA ASN A 176 28.37 14.38 20.09
C ASN A 176 28.57 13.16 19.19
N CYS A 177 28.63 13.40 17.89
CA CYS A 177 28.72 12.35 16.89
C CYS A 177 29.95 12.51 16.00
N LEU A 178 30.55 11.39 15.62
CA LEU A 178 31.56 11.30 14.57
C LEU A 178 30.86 11.13 13.21
N ILE A 179 31.26 11.91 12.22
CA ILE A 179 30.73 11.83 10.87
C ILE A 179 31.45 10.71 10.10
N LYS A 180 30.69 9.71 9.64
CA LYS A 180 31.21 8.49 8.97
C LYS A 180 31.25 8.58 7.45
N ASN A 181 30.64 9.61 6.87
CA ASN A 181 30.73 9.90 5.44
C ASN A 181 30.53 11.38 5.16
N SER A 182 31.14 11.88 4.09
CA SER A 182 30.88 13.23 3.62
C SER A 182 29.49 13.32 2.95
N ALA A 183 28.70 14.32 3.32
CA ALA A 183 27.36 14.55 2.79
C ALA A 183 26.99 16.04 2.79
N THR A 184 26.06 16.42 1.94
CA THR A 184 25.46 17.75 1.92
C THR A 184 23.97 17.65 2.17
N LEU A 185 23.54 18.11 3.34
CA LEU A 185 22.12 18.16 3.70
C LEU A 185 21.51 19.41 3.06
N ALA A 186 20.70 19.23 2.03
CA ALA A 186 20.05 20.32 1.29
C ALA A 186 18.52 20.25 1.41
N GLY A 187 17.89 21.37 1.72
CA GLY A 187 16.44 21.46 1.93
C GLY A 187 16.05 21.90 3.33
N PHE A 188 14.74 21.91 3.60
CA PHE A 188 14.16 22.53 4.79
C PHE A 188 13.94 21.56 5.96
N ILE A 189 13.79 20.26 5.68
CA ILE A 189 13.49 19.25 6.69
C ILE A 189 14.31 18.01 6.35
N PHE A 190 15.03 17.50 7.34
CA PHE A 190 15.77 16.25 7.27
C PHE A 190 15.17 15.28 8.28
N THR A 191 14.84 14.07 7.85
CA THR A 191 14.43 12.99 8.75
C THR A 191 15.67 12.42 9.42
N MET A 192 15.55 12.13 10.71
CA MET A 192 16.55 11.44 11.50
C MET A 192 16.03 10.05 11.88
N HIS A 193 16.91 9.05 11.82
CA HIS A 193 16.64 7.69 12.28
C HIS A 193 17.78 7.18 13.13
N VAL A 194 17.46 6.63 14.31
CA VAL A 194 18.43 6.01 15.20
C VAL A 194 18.31 4.49 15.03
N SER A 195 19.37 3.86 14.51
CA SER A 195 19.33 2.46 14.10
C SER A 195 19.18 1.52 15.31
N GLN A 196 18.19 0.62 15.27
CA GLN A 196 17.95 -0.41 16.28
C GLN A 196 17.70 0.10 17.71
N VAL A 197 17.31 1.38 17.87
CA VAL A 197 17.02 2.00 19.15
C VAL A 197 15.52 2.29 19.28
N HIS A 198 14.99 2.12 20.50
CA HIS A 198 13.61 2.45 20.81
C HIS A 198 13.46 3.95 21.03
N ILE A 199 12.61 4.60 20.22
CA ILE A 199 12.26 6.01 20.41
C ILE A 199 11.02 6.11 21.30
N ASN A 200 11.16 6.77 22.45
CA ASN A 200 10.09 6.92 23.43
C ASN A 200 9.14 8.07 23.05
N LEU A 201 8.50 7.93 21.90
CA LEU A 201 7.42 8.78 21.42
C LEU A 201 6.20 7.90 21.09
N PRO A 202 4.96 8.38 21.26
CA PRO A 202 3.79 7.61 20.90
C PRO A 202 3.75 7.33 19.40
N THR A 203 3.30 6.12 19.03
CA THR A 203 3.11 5.74 17.61
C THR A 203 2.05 6.62 16.95
N LEU A 204 1.00 6.95 17.70
CA LEU A 204 -0.06 7.86 17.28
C LEU A 204 0.10 9.22 18.00
N THR A 205 0.71 10.18 17.31
CA THR A 205 0.98 11.52 17.87
C THR A 205 -0.29 12.35 18.02
N ASP A 206 -0.23 13.43 18.80
CA ASP A 206 -1.35 14.38 18.93
C ASP A 206 -1.71 15.03 17.60
N TYR A 207 -0.71 15.30 16.75
CA TYR A 207 -0.94 15.79 15.39
C TYR A 207 -1.67 14.75 14.54
N ASP A 208 -1.27 13.48 14.60
CA ASP A 208 -1.98 12.41 13.88
C ASP A 208 -3.44 12.29 14.33
N LYS A 209 -3.69 12.34 15.65
CA LYS A 209 -5.04 12.33 16.24
C LYS A 209 -5.86 13.52 15.74
N GLN A 210 -5.26 14.72 15.68
CA GLN A 210 -5.91 15.91 15.16
C GLN A 210 -6.26 15.76 13.68
N VAL A 211 -5.32 15.34 12.83
CA VAL A 211 -5.54 15.18 11.39
C VAL A 211 -6.60 14.11 11.11
N ILE A 212 -6.58 12.98 11.82
CA ILE A 212 -7.58 11.91 11.65
C ILE A 212 -8.98 12.41 12.07
N SER A 213 -9.09 13.08 13.21
CA SER A 213 -10.39 13.55 13.74
C SER A 213 -10.98 14.73 12.95
N THR A 214 -10.14 15.56 12.34
CA THR A 214 -10.59 16.75 11.59
C THR A 214 -10.70 16.47 10.09
N TRP A 215 -9.60 16.08 9.44
CA TRP A 215 -9.53 15.88 8.00
C TRP A 215 -9.97 14.47 7.60
N GLY A 216 -9.51 13.45 8.34
CA GLY A 216 -9.84 12.05 8.07
C GLY A 216 -11.34 11.75 8.21
N ALA A 217 -11.93 12.20 9.32
CA ALA A 217 -13.35 12.02 9.63
C ALA A 217 -14.24 12.81 8.65
N TYR A 218 -13.89 14.06 8.38
CA TYR A 218 -14.62 14.91 7.43
C TYR A 218 -14.68 14.29 6.03
N ASN A 219 -13.58 13.69 5.58
CA ASN A 219 -13.47 13.13 4.24
C ASN A 219 -13.85 11.64 4.13
N ASN A 220 -14.13 10.96 5.24
CA ASN A 220 -14.41 9.52 5.31
C ASN A 220 -13.32 8.70 4.59
N VAL A 221 -12.07 8.85 5.04
CA VAL A 221 -10.92 8.16 4.44
C VAL A 221 -11.10 6.64 4.46
N ASP A 222 -10.67 5.97 3.38
CA ASP A 222 -10.88 4.54 3.20
C ASP A 222 -9.85 3.72 3.98
N PHE A 223 -8.63 4.26 4.06
CA PHE A 223 -7.46 3.68 4.71
C PHE A 223 -6.73 4.70 5.58
N VAL A 224 -6.15 4.22 6.68
CA VAL A 224 -5.08 4.91 7.41
C VAL A 224 -3.84 4.02 7.37
N SER A 225 -2.72 4.53 6.90
CA SER A 225 -1.42 3.88 7.04
C SER A 225 -0.73 4.39 8.29
N LEU A 226 -0.47 3.48 9.23
CA LEU A 226 0.09 3.76 10.55
C LEU A 226 1.62 3.63 10.51
N SER A 227 2.30 4.77 10.47
CA SER A 227 3.76 4.87 10.46
C SER A 227 4.39 4.33 11.74
N TYR A 228 5.57 3.72 11.62
CA TYR A 228 6.36 3.16 12.73
C TYR A 228 5.56 2.23 13.67
N THR A 229 4.70 1.38 13.12
CA THR A 229 3.95 0.42 13.95
C THR A 229 4.92 -0.57 14.61
N ARG A 230 4.95 -0.60 15.94
CA ARG A 230 5.88 -1.43 16.72
C ARG A 230 5.24 -2.68 17.26
N HIS A 231 3.98 -2.62 17.70
CA HIS A 231 3.29 -3.71 18.40
C HIS A 231 1.81 -3.79 17.97
N ALA A 232 1.14 -4.88 18.33
CA ALA A 232 -0.31 -5.02 18.11
C ALA A 232 -1.13 -3.91 18.79
N GLU A 233 -0.66 -3.39 19.93
CA GLU A 233 -1.39 -2.37 20.68
C GLU A 233 -1.48 -1.02 19.95
N ASP A 234 -0.47 -0.64 19.16
CA ASP A 234 -0.53 0.56 18.32
C ASP A 234 -1.72 0.52 17.34
N VAL A 235 -1.95 -0.68 16.76
CA VAL A 235 -3.05 -0.90 15.83
C VAL A 235 -4.39 -0.85 16.58
N ARG A 236 -4.46 -1.39 17.81
CA ARG A 236 -5.67 -1.34 18.64
C ARG A 236 -5.99 0.07 19.11
N GLU A 237 -4.98 0.86 19.50
CA GLU A 237 -5.14 2.28 19.87
C GLU A 237 -5.76 3.04 18.70
N LEU A 238 -5.18 2.93 17.50
CA LEU A 238 -5.73 3.58 16.31
C LEU A 238 -7.14 3.08 15.99
N ARG A 239 -7.40 1.77 16.10
CA ARG A 239 -8.74 1.21 15.85
C ARG A 239 -9.79 1.76 16.81
N ALA A 240 -9.46 1.88 18.10
CA ALA A 240 -10.32 2.50 19.10
C ALA A 240 -10.52 4.00 18.83
N PHE A 241 -9.46 4.71 18.45
CA PHE A 241 -9.52 6.12 18.09
C PHE A 241 -10.44 6.36 16.88
N LEU A 242 -10.31 5.57 15.81
CA LEU A 242 -11.16 5.66 14.62
C LEU A 242 -12.64 5.38 14.97
N ALA A 243 -12.92 4.39 15.82
CA ALA A 243 -14.28 4.08 16.25
C ALA A 243 -14.94 5.26 16.97
N ASN A 244 -14.20 5.97 17.84
CA ASN A 244 -14.68 7.15 18.56
C ASN A 244 -14.96 8.36 17.65
N HIS A 245 -14.40 8.38 16.43
CA HIS A 245 -14.54 9.46 15.47
C HIS A 245 -15.41 9.09 14.25
N SER A 246 -16.30 8.11 14.40
CA SER A 246 -17.20 7.64 13.33
C SER A 246 -16.49 7.06 12.08
N LEU A 247 -15.23 6.62 12.24
CA LEU A 247 -14.40 6.01 11.20
C LEU A 247 -14.21 4.50 11.41
N GLN A 248 -15.15 3.82 12.09
CA GLN A 248 -15.06 2.37 12.37
C GLN A 248 -14.95 1.48 11.11
N GLN A 249 -15.25 2.01 9.93
CA GLN A 249 -15.12 1.28 8.66
C GLN A 249 -13.74 1.44 8.01
N THR A 250 -12.96 2.47 8.37
CA THR A 250 -11.63 2.74 7.83
C THR A 250 -10.68 1.59 8.18
N GLN A 251 -9.95 1.10 7.17
CA GLN A 251 -9.01 -0.01 7.35
C GLN A 251 -7.61 0.49 7.73
N ILE A 252 -6.93 -0.23 8.62
CA ILE A 252 -5.60 0.15 9.11
C ILE A 252 -4.53 -0.65 8.37
N PHE A 253 -3.59 0.06 7.74
CA PHE A 253 -2.39 -0.51 7.14
C PHE A 253 -1.19 -0.24 8.04
N ALA A 254 -0.70 -1.25 8.75
CA ALA A 254 0.48 -1.07 9.60
C ALA A 254 1.76 -0.99 8.74
N LYS A 255 2.57 0.06 8.94
CA LYS A 255 3.89 0.19 8.34
C LYS A 255 4.92 -0.42 9.30
N VAL A 256 5.62 -1.45 8.84
CA VAL A 256 6.71 -2.09 9.61
C VAL A 256 8.03 -1.48 9.18
N GLU A 257 8.60 -0.63 10.04
CA GLU A 257 9.65 0.32 9.66
C GLU A 257 10.92 0.23 10.52
N ASN A 258 10.89 -0.54 11.62
CA ASN A 258 12.00 -0.71 12.55
C ASN A 258 12.09 -2.15 13.08
N VAL A 259 13.17 -2.44 13.81
CA VAL A 259 13.40 -3.77 14.40
C VAL A 259 12.26 -4.21 15.35
N GLU A 260 11.65 -3.29 16.09
CA GLU A 260 10.56 -3.63 17.01
C GLU A 260 9.33 -4.14 16.27
N GLY A 261 8.88 -3.42 15.23
CA GLY A 261 7.80 -3.88 14.36
C GLY A 261 8.12 -5.20 13.68
N LEU A 262 9.39 -5.44 13.33
CA LEU A 262 9.83 -6.72 12.77
C LEU A 262 9.73 -7.87 13.78
N ARG A 263 10.12 -7.64 15.05
CA ARG A 263 10.03 -8.65 16.12
C ARG A 263 8.58 -9.03 16.43
N HIS A 264 7.67 -8.07 16.36
CA HIS A 264 6.24 -8.24 16.65
C HIS A 264 5.37 -8.39 15.39
N PHE A 265 5.97 -8.73 14.26
CA PHE A 265 5.27 -8.75 12.97
C PHE A 265 3.99 -9.60 12.99
N ASP A 266 4.02 -10.76 13.63
CA ASP A 266 2.88 -11.70 13.63
C ASP A 266 1.68 -11.16 14.40
N GLU A 267 1.90 -10.49 15.53
CA GLU A 267 0.81 -9.87 16.29
C GLU A 267 0.25 -8.62 15.59
N ILE A 268 1.11 -7.82 14.95
CA ILE A 268 0.70 -6.67 14.13
C ILE A 268 -0.16 -7.15 12.97
N LEU A 269 0.26 -8.20 12.27
CA LEU A 269 -0.47 -8.79 11.14
C LEU A 269 -1.88 -9.27 11.52
N ASN A 270 -2.03 -9.82 12.73
CA ASN A 270 -3.33 -10.29 13.21
C ASN A 270 -4.31 -9.12 13.38
N GLU A 271 -3.85 -8.01 13.96
CA GLU A 271 -4.68 -6.83 14.24
C GLU A 271 -4.88 -5.90 13.04
N ALA A 272 -3.89 -5.74 12.17
CA ALA A 272 -3.94 -4.82 11.03
C ALA A 272 -4.81 -5.37 9.89
N ASP A 273 -5.41 -4.49 9.08
CA ASP A 273 -6.20 -4.89 7.90
C ASP A 273 -5.31 -5.17 6.67
N GLY A 274 -4.12 -4.57 6.64
CA GLY A 274 -3.05 -4.82 5.69
C GLY A 274 -1.70 -4.37 6.24
N ILE A 275 -0.63 -4.72 5.55
CA ILE A 275 0.75 -4.37 5.91
C ILE A 275 1.38 -3.60 4.74
N ILE A 276 2.04 -2.49 5.06
CA ILE A 276 2.97 -1.81 4.16
C ILE A 276 4.39 -2.21 4.59
N ILE A 277 5.11 -2.80 3.64
CA ILE A 277 6.47 -3.30 3.80
C ILE A 277 7.43 -2.14 3.46
N SER A 278 7.78 -1.36 4.48
CA SER A 278 8.60 -0.14 4.37
C SER A 278 10.10 -0.46 4.30
N ARG A 279 10.58 -0.80 3.10
CA ARG A 279 11.98 -1.21 2.88
C ARG A 279 13.00 -0.08 3.03
N GLY A 280 12.56 1.18 2.87
CA GLY A 280 13.41 2.35 3.11
C GLY A 280 13.84 2.42 4.57
N ASN A 281 12.89 2.69 5.46
CA ASN A 281 13.15 2.85 6.90
C ASN A 281 13.71 1.57 7.52
N LEU A 282 13.09 0.40 7.28
CA LEU A 282 13.59 -0.85 7.86
C LEU A 282 14.95 -1.27 7.26
N GLY A 283 15.26 -0.84 6.04
CA GLY A 283 16.56 -1.06 5.42
C GLY A 283 17.71 -0.32 6.11
N ILE A 284 17.41 0.64 6.99
CA ILE A 284 18.39 1.32 7.84
C ILE A 284 18.74 0.45 9.05
N ASP A 285 17.75 -0.27 9.58
CA ASP A 285 17.91 -1.17 10.73
C ASP A 285 18.48 -2.55 10.36
N LEU A 286 18.37 -2.94 9.08
CA LEU A 286 18.80 -4.23 8.59
C LEU A 286 20.06 -4.12 7.72
N PRO A 287 20.97 -5.09 7.82
CA PRO A 287 22.01 -5.27 6.80
C PRO A 287 21.39 -5.39 5.41
N PRO A 288 21.97 -4.78 4.35
CA PRO A 288 21.39 -4.77 3.01
C PRO A 288 21.06 -6.18 2.47
N GLU A 289 21.93 -7.16 2.75
CA GLU A 289 21.76 -8.55 2.36
C GLU A 289 20.62 -9.28 3.10
N LYS A 290 20.00 -8.68 4.11
CA LYS A 290 18.85 -9.26 4.84
C LYS A 290 17.50 -8.66 4.46
N VAL A 291 17.48 -7.51 3.77
CA VAL A 291 16.24 -6.81 3.40
C VAL A 291 15.30 -7.72 2.57
N PHE A 292 15.86 -8.48 1.63
CA PHE A 292 15.07 -9.39 0.80
C PHE A 292 14.42 -10.54 1.61
N LEU A 293 15.07 -11.02 2.68
CA LEU A 293 14.54 -12.08 3.53
C LEU A 293 13.29 -11.61 4.27
N PHE A 294 13.31 -10.38 4.77
CA PHE A 294 12.16 -9.75 5.41
C PHE A 294 10.99 -9.64 4.42
N GLN A 295 11.21 -9.04 3.25
CA GLN A 295 10.14 -8.86 2.25
C GLN A 295 9.46 -10.20 1.90
N LYS A 296 10.26 -11.21 1.53
CA LYS A 296 9.72 -12.52 1.13
C LYS A 296 8.91 -13.17 2.25
N SER A 297 9.42 -13.08 3.48
CA SER A 297 8.76 -13.66 4.66
C SER A 297 7.47 -12.91 5.01
N ALA A 298 7.49 -11.58 5.00
CA ALA A 298 6.35 -10.74 5.31
C ALA A 298 5.21 -10.90 4.29
N VAL A 299 5.53 -10.82 2.99
CA VAL A 299 4.55 -11.03 1.92
C VAL A 299 3.93 -12.43 2.01
N TYR A 300 4.75 -13.46 2.25
CA TYR A 300 4.24 -14.82 2.44
C TYR A 300 3.24 -14.91 3.60
N LYS A 301 3.58 -14.36 4.77
CA LYS A 301 2.70 -14.36 5.95
C LYS A 301 1.39 -13.61 5.69
N CYS A 302 1.44 -12.44 5.05
CA CYS A 302 0.24 -11.68 4.65
C CYS A 302 -0.66 -12.52 3.71
N ASN A 303 -0.07 -13.14 2.69
CA ASN A 303 -0.79 -13.98 1.73
C ASN A 303 -1.50 -15.16 2.41
N MET A 304 -0.81 -15.84 3.33
CA MET A 304 -1.38 -16.97 4.07
C MET A 304 -2.53 -16.53 4.99
N ALA A 305 -2.39 -15.39 5.66
CA ALA A 305 -3.44 -14.78 6.47
C ALA A 305 -4.61 -14.20 5.65
N GLY A 306 -4.43 -13.98 4.34
CA GLY A 306 -5.40 -13.27 3.50
C GLY A 306 -5.48 -11.77 3.81
N LYS A 307 -4.39 -11.20 4.33
CA LYS A 307 -4.22 -9.77 4.61
C LYS A 307 -3.41 -9.15 3.46
N LEU A 308 -3.64 -7.88 3.17
CA LEU A 308 -3.01 -7.22 2.03
C LEU A 308 -1.54 -6.94 2.34
N ALA A 309 -0.67 -7.16 1.36
CA ALA A 309 0.73 -6.71 1.41
C ALA A 309 0.96 -5.63 0.34
N ILE A 310 1.53 -4.50 0.74
CA ILE A 310 1.94 -3.43 -0.18
C ILE A 310 3.43 -3.17 0.00
N VAL A 311 4.18 -3.13 -1.10
CA VAL A 311 5.64 -2.89 -1.08
C VAL A 311 5.93 -1.48 -1.59
N THR A 312 6.90 -0.79 -0.96
CA THR A 312 7.33 0.58 -1.32
C THR A 312 8.82 0.64 -1.69
N ARG A 313 9.26 1.79 -2.23
CA ARG A 313 10.65 2.11 -2.62
C ARG A 313 11.22 1.18 -3.70
N VAL A 314 10.49 0.98 -4.80
CA VAL A 314 10.85 0.02 -5.86
C VAL A 314 11.49 0.67 -7.10
N VAL A 315 11.27 1.97 -7.32
CA VAL A 315 11.71 2.69 -8.54
C VAL A 315 12.18 4.11 -8.22
N ASP A 316 12.93 4.29 -7.13
CA ASP A 316 13.36 5.60 -6.62
C ASP A 316 14.00 6.50 -7.69
N SER A 317 14.81 5.93 -8.59
CA SER A 317 15.47 6.66 -9.68
C SER A 317 14.49 7.35 -10.63
N MET A 318 13.23 6.89 -10.70
CA MET A 318 12.19 7.50 -11.54
C MET A 318 11.66 8.83 -11.00
N THR A 319 12.11 9.26 -9.82
CA THR A 319 11.85 10.63 -9.33
C THR A 319 12.41 11.64 -10.32
N ASP A 320 13.61 11.39 -10.84
CA ASP A 320 14.32 12.31 -11.75
C ASP A 320 14.53 11.73 -13.16
N ASN A 321 14.24 10.44 -13.38
CA ASN A 321 14.48 9.75 -14.64
C ASN A 321 13.18 9.18 -15.26
N LEU A 322 13.08 9.22 -16.59
CA LEU A 322 11.94 8.64 -17.32
C LEU A 322 11.89 7.10 -17.32
N ARG A 323 12.98 6.44 -16.92
CA ARG A 323 13.11 4.98 -16.92
C ARG A 323 13.76 4.51 -15.62
N PRO A 324 13.30 3.40 -15.04
CA PRO A 324 13.97 2.80 -13.91
C PRO A 324 15.26 2.12 -14.36
N THR A 325 16.14 1.86 -13.39
CA THR A 325 17.28 0.98 -13.58
C THR A 325 16.84 -0.48 -13.82
N ARG A 326 17.76 -1.32 -14.30
CA ARG A 326 17.49 -2.76 -14.48
C ARG A 326 17.20 -3.46 -13.15
N ALA A 327 17.86 -3.02 -12.08
CA ALA A 327 17.68 -3.56 -10.73
C ALA A 327 16.27 -3.23 -10.21
N GLU A 328 15.84 -1.97 -10.30
CA GLU A 328 14.49 -1.53 -9.89
C GLU A 328 13.39 -2.20 -10.71
N ALA A 329 13.56 -2.35 -12.03
CA ALA A 329 12.58 -3.06 -12.85
C ALA A 329 12.44 -4.54 -12.42
N THR A 330 13.55 -5.18 -12.08
CA THR A 330 13.59 -6.56 -11.56
C THR A 330 13.01 -6.64 -10.15
N ASP A 331 13.18 -5.61 -9.33
CA ASP A 331 12.64 -5.52 -7.98
C ASP A 331 11.10 -5.43 -7.98
N VAL A 332 10.53 -4.56 -8.83
CA VAL A 332 9.07 -4.51 -9.05
C VAL A 332 8.53 -5.89 -9.47
N ALA A 333 9.17 -6.53 -10.45
CA ALA A 333 8.75 -7.85 -10.92
C ALA A 333 8.82 -8.91 -9.80
N ASN A 334 9.88 -8.93 -9.01
CA ASN A 334 10.01 -9.87 -7.91
C ASN A 334 9.01 -9.63 -6.78
N ALA A 335 8.66 -8.38 -6.47
CA ALA A 335 7.61 -8.07 -5.49
C ALA A 335 6.25 -8.66 -5.92
N VAL A 336 5.93 -8.60 -7.21
CA VAL A 336 4.74 -9.23 -7.80
C VAL A 336 4.81 -10.76 -7.71
N LEU A 337 5.96 -11.35 -8.04
CA LEU A 337 6.16 -12.81 -7.96
C LEU A 337 6.14 -13.34 -6.52
N ASP A 338 6.60 -12.55 -5.56
CA ASP A 338 6.47 -12.84 -4.12
C ASP A 338 4.99 -12.81 -3.69
N GLY A 339 4.14 -12.12 -4.44
CA GLY A 339 2.70 -12.09 -4.28
C GLY A 339 2.19 -10.85 -3.53
N THR A 340 2.84 -9.69 -3.71
CA THR A 340 2.31 -8.41 -3.20
C THR A 340 0.92 -8.11 -3.80
N ASP A 341 0.06 -7.43 -3.03
CA ASP A 341 -1.22 -6.94 -3.53
C ASP A 341 -1.06 -5.64 -4.31
N GLY A 342 -0.08 -4.82 -3.93
CA GLY A 342 0.19 -3.57 -4.59
C GLY A 342 1.60 -3.03 -4.39
N ILE A 343 1.89 -2.00 -5.17
CA ILE A 343 3.11 -1.20 -5.12
C ILE A 343 2.73 0.22 -4.72
N LEU A 344 3.42 0.76 -3.71
CA LEU A 344 3.28 2.14 -3.26
C LEU A 344 4.39 2.97 -3.87
N LEU A 345 4.00 3.97 -4.65
CA LEU A 345 4.87 4.99 -5.21
C LEU A 345 4.83 6.21 -4.29
N GLY A 346 5.98 6.51 -3.69
CA GLY A 346 6.17 7.56 -2.70
C GLY A 346 6.65 8.82 -3.38
N ALA A 347 7.95 9.08 -3.29
CA ALA A 347 8.60 10.26 -3.86
C ALA A 347 8.35 10.40 -5.37
N GLU A 348 8.31 9.28 -6.08
CA GLU A 348 8.22 9.20 -7.54
C GLU A 348 6.94 9.83 -8.08
N THR A 349 5.83 9.71 -7.34
CA THR A 349 4.56 10.36 -7.69
C THR A 349 4.27 11.60 -6.86
N LEU A 350 4.85 11.74 -5.66
CA LEU A 350 4.65 12.93 -4.81
C LEU A 350 5.30 14.16 -5.45
N ARG A 351 6.60 14.08 -5.72
CA ARG A 351 7.42 15.21 -6.20
C ARG A 351 8.26 14.89 -7.44
N GLY A 352 8.27 13.64 -7.89
CA GLY A 352 9.00 13.23 -9.08
C GLY A 352 8.53 13.97 -10.32
N LEU A 353 9.44 14.13 -11.29
CA LEU A 353 9.19 14.85 -12.54
C LEU A 353 8.23 14.10 -13.47
N TYR A 354 8.08 12.78 -13.28
CA TYR A 354 7.38 11.88 -14.20
C TYR A 354 6.36 10.96 -13.51
N PRO A 355 5.37 11.51 -12.77
CA PRO A 355 4.44 10.70 -11.96
C PRO A 355 3.60 9.74 -12.81
N VAL A 356 3.14 10.20 -13.97
CA VAL A 356 2.31 9.40 -14.89
C VAL A 356 3.11 8.27 -15.52
N GLU A 357 4.31 8.56 -16.02
CA GLU A 357 5.20 7.60 -16.67
C GLU A 357 5.68 6.54 -15.68
N THR A 358 5.88 6.91 -14.41
CA THR A 358 6.19 5.98 -13.33
C THR A 358 5.06 4.98 -13.14
N ILE A 359 3.82 5.45 -12.97
CA ILE A 359 2.64 4.57 -12.82
C ILE A 359 2.49 3.64 -14.04
N LYS A 360 2.63 4.18 -15.27
CA LYS A 360 2.55 3.37 -16.50
C LYS A 360 3.65 2.32 -16.57
N THR A 361 4.88 2.66 -16.17
CA THR A 361 6.02 1.75 -16.27
C THR A 361 5.95 0.65 -15.22
N VAL A 362 5.66 0.99 -13.98
CA VAL A 362 5.42 0.01 -12.90
C VAL A 362 4.25 -0.90 -13.25
N GLY A 363 3.13 -0.34 -13.73
CA GLY A 363 1.97 -1.13 -14.16
C GLY A 363 2.30 -2.14 -15.27
N ARG A 364 3.12 -1.75 -16.25
CA ARG A 364 3.59 -2.67 -17.31
C ARG A 364 4.49 -3.77 -16.76
N ILE A 365 5.41 -3.45 -15.85
CA ILE A 365 6.27 -4.46 -15.22
C ILE A 365 5.43 -5.46 -14.43
N CYS A 366 4.43 -4.98 -13.67
CA CYS A 366 3.51 -5.85 -12.96
C CYS A 366 2.74 -6.78 -13.89
N ALA A 367 2.26 -6.26 -15.04
CA ALA A 367 1.58 -7.05 -16.06
C ALA A 367 2.45 -8.22 -16.57
N GLU A 368 3.71 -7.93 -16.89
CA GLU A 368 4.64 -8.95 -17.40
C GLU A 368 5.01 -9.98 -16.32
N ALA A 369 5.19 -9.55 -15.07
CA ALA A 369 5.45 -10.46 -13.96
C ALA A 369 4.26 -11.38 -13.67
N GLU A 370 3.03 -10.91 -13.86
CA GLU A 370 1.81 -11.70 -13.69
C GLU A 370 1.69 -12.86 -14.69
N ILE A 371 2.29 -12.75 -15.88
CA ILE A 371 2.28 -13.82 -16.91
C ILE A 371 2.98 -15.08 -16.41
N VAL A 372 4.06 -14.93 -15.64
CA VAL A 372 4.88 -16.04 -15.13
C VAL A 372 4.57 -16.38 -13.67
N TYR A 373 3.54 -15.78 -13.08
CA TYR A 373 3.14 -16.02 -11.70
C TYR A 373 2.62 -17.45 -11.51
N ASN A 374 3.30 -18.27 -10.69
CA ASN A 374 2.87 -19.66 -10.44
C ASN A 374 1.66 -19.72 -9.50
N GLN A 375 0.48 -19.54 -10.08
CA GLN A 375 -0.78 -19.53 -9.34
C GLN A 375 -1.10 -20.90 -8.73
N ALA A 376 -0.82 -22.01 -9.43
CA ALA A 376 -1.16 -23.36 -8.96
C ALA A 376 -0.42 -23.72 -7.67
N LEU A 377 0.87 -23.41 -7.58
CA LEU A 377 1.68 -23.60 -6.38
C LEU A 377 1.18 -22.76 -5.22
N ILE A 378 0.83 -21.51 -5.48
CA ILE A 378 0.39 -20.56 -4.45
C ILE A 378 -0.97 -20.98 -3.90
N PHE A 379 -1.91 -21.35 -4.78
CA PHE A 379 -3.20 -21.92 -4.38
C PHE A 379 -3.02 -23.14 -3.47
N LYS A 380 -2.17 -24.10 -3.89
CA LYS A 380 -1.89 -25.31 -3.11
C LYS A 380 -1.29 -24.99 -1.73
N ARG A 381 -0.37 -24.04 -1.66
CA ARG A 381 0.23 -23.58 -0.39
C ARG A 381 -0.81 -22.94 0.53
N THR A 382 -1.63 -22.03 -0.01
CA THR A 382 -2.70 -21.37 0.75
C THR A 382 -3.70 -22.38 1.28
N SER A 383 -4.21 -23.30 0.45
CA SER A 383 -5.15 -24.34 0.89
C SER A 383 -4.56 -25.23 1.99
N LYS A 384 -3.29 -25.62 1.87
CA LYS A 384 -2.59 -26.41 2.89
C LYS A 384 -2.42 -25.62 4.20
N PHE A 385 -2.13 -24.33 4.13
CA PHE A 385 -1.97 -23.48 5.31
C PHE A 385 -3.27 -23.30 6.09
N VAL A 386 -4.38 -23.07 5.39
CA VAL A 386 -5.71 -22.91 6.02
C VAL A 386 -6.14 -24.20 6.71
N GLY A 387 -5.85 -25.35 6.12
CA GLY A 387 -6.18 -26.66 6.69
C GLY A 387 -7.66 -26.99 6.61
N GLU A 388 -8.04 -28.11 7.23
CA GLU A 388 -9.40 -28.64 7.25
C GLU A 388 -9.87 -28.89 8.69
N PRO A 389 -11.14 -28.58 9.03
CA PRO A 389 -12.18 -28.02 8.16
C PRO A 389 -12.04 -26.51 7.95
N MET A 390 -12.36 -26.03 6.74
CA MET A 390 -12.46 -24.60 6.43
C MET A 390 -13.84 -24.05 6.82
N SER A 391 -13.93 -22.72 7.00
CA SER A 391 -15.25 -22.07 7.09
C SER A 391 -16.05 -22.23 5.79
N HIS A 392 -17.38 -22.30 5.89
CA HIS A 392 -18.27 -22.46 4.71
C HIS A 392 -17.97 -21.47 3.58
N ALA A 393 -17.83 -20.17 3.92
CA ALA A 393 -17.58 -19.13 2.93
C ALA A 393 -16.19 -19.27 2.27
N GLU A 394 -15.17 -19.67 3.03
CA GLU A 394 -13.82 -19.85 2.51
C GLU A 394 -13.69 -21.12 1.66
N SER A 395 -14.36 -22.21 2.06
CA SER A 395 -14.43 -23.44 1.29
C SER A 395 -15.05 -23.20 -0.10
N VAL A 396 -16.19 -22.49 -0.15
CA VAL A 396 -16.84 -22.17 -1.44
C VAL A 396 -16.01 -21.15 -2.23
N ALA A 397 -15.35 -20.18 -1.58
CA ALA A 397 -14.51 -19.20 -2.27
C ALA A 397 -13.28 -19.86 -2.94
N SER A 398 -12.57 -20.74 -2.21
CA SER A 398 -11.45 -21.48 -2.78
C SER A 398 -11.89 -22.38 -3.94
N SER A 399 -13.05 -23.03 -3.81
CA SER A 399 -13.65 -23.86 -4.85
C SER A 399 -14.06 -23.04 -6.08
N ALA A 400 -14.58 -21.84 -5.89
CA ALA A 400 -14.94 -20.93 -6.99
C ALA A 400 -13.70 -20.52 -7.79
N VAL A 401 -12.59 -20.17 -7.12
CA VAL A 401 -11.31 -19.87 -7.79
C VAL A 401 -10.80 -21.08 -8.55
N GLN A 402 -10.78 -22.26 -7.92
CA GLN A 402 -10.34 -23.49 -8.59
C GLN A 402 -11.20 -23.83 -9.82
N THR A 403 -12.52 -23.63 -9.71
CA THR A 403 -13.47 -23.83 -10.80
C THR A 403 -13.20 -22.85 -11.94
N ALA A 404 -13.00 -21.57 -11.64
CA ALA A 404 -12.71 -20.53 -12.63
C ALA A 404 -11.46 -20.85 -13.45
N ILE A 405 -10.42 -21.35 -12.80
CA ILE A 405 -9.19 -21.79 -13.47
C ILE A 405 -9.46 -23.00 -14.38
N LYS A 406 -10.13 -24.03 -13.87
CA LYS A 406 -10.43 -25.26 -14.62
C LYS A 406 -11.25 -25.01 -15.88
N VAL A 407 -12.24 -24.12 -15.79
CA VAL A 407 -13.11 -23.80 -16.92
C VAL A 407 -12.55 -22.68 -17.80
N LYS A 408 -11.39 -22.11 -17.47
CA LYS A 408 -10.80 -20.93 -18.13
C LYS A 408 -11.79 -19.76 -18.19
N ALA A 409 -12.41 -19.44 -17.06
CA ALA A 409 -13.34 -18.34 -16.95
C ALA A 409 -12.64 -17.00 -17.25
N ALA A 410 -13.34 -16.11 -17.97
CA ALA A 410 -12.82 -14.78 -18.29
C ALA A 410 -12.76 -13.88 -17.04
N VAL A 411 -13.75 -14.01 -16.15
CA VAL A 411 -13.85 -13.26 -14.89
C VAL A 411 -14.52 -14.08 -13.80
N ILE A 412 -14.28 -13.70 -12.54
CA ILE A 412 -15.08 -14.12 -11.39
C ILE A 412 -15.98 -12.94 -10.97
N VAL A 413 -17.28 -13.15 -10.84
CA VAL A 413 -18.21 -12.15 -10.28
C VAL A 413 -18.49 -12.49 -8.83
N VAL A 414 -18.31 -11.52 -7.94
CA VAL A 414 -18.49 -11.70 -6.50
C VAL A 414 -19.51 -10.71 -5.98
N PHE A 415 -20.60 -11.21 -5.40
CA PHE A 415 -21.57 -10.39 -4.69
C PHE A 415 -21.19 -10.26 -3.22
N THR A 416 -21.04 -9.02 -2.74
CA THR A 416 -20.60 -8.77 -1.37
C THR A 416 -21.13 -7.44 -0.85
N SER A 417 -21.41 -7.35 0.45
CA SER A 417 -21.79 -6.08 1.10
C SER A 417 -20.67 -5.51 1.97
N SER A 418 -19.82 -6.35 2.55
CA SER A 418 -18.70 -5.93 3.42
C SER A 418 -17.32 -6.01 2.77
N GLY A 419 -17.25 -6.44 1.51
CA GLY A 419 -16.00 -6.75 0.82
C GLY A 419 -15.34 -8.07 1.24
N ARG A 420 -15.83 -8.75 2.30
CA ARG A 420 -15.21 -10.00 2.81
C ARG A 420 -15.13 -11.11 1.77
N ALA A 421 -16.18 -11.32 0.99
CA ALA A 421 -16.15 -12.35 -0.07
C ALA A 421 -15.11 -12.05 -1.15
N ALA A 422 -14.95 -10.78 -1.54
CA ALA A 422 -13.91 -10.38 -2.49
C ALA A 422 -12.50 -10.63 -1.93
N ARG A 423 -12.29 -10.37 -0.63
CA ARG A 423 -11.02 -10.71 0.05
C ARG A 423 -10.74 -12.20 0.07
N LEU A 424 -11.74 -13.03 0.38
CA LEU A 424 -11.59 -14.48 0.37
C LEU A 424 -11.24 -15.01 -1.03
N ILE A 425 -11.89 -14.51 -2.07
CA ILE A 425 -11.56 -14.88 -3.46
C ILE A 425 -10.14 -14.42 -3.82
N ALA A 426 -9.76 -13.18 -3.49
CA ALA A 426 -8.44 -12.63 -3.77
C ALA A 426 -7.30 -13.37 -3.03
N LYS A 427 -7.56 -13.91 -1.83
CA LYS A 427 -6.63 -14.75 -1.04
C LYS A 427 -6.12 -15.96 -1.81
N TYR A 428 -6.97 -16.56 -2.66
CA TYR A 428 -6.61 -17.71 -3.50
C TYR A 428 -6.00 -17.32 -4.86
N ARG A 429 -5.71 -16.03 -5.04
CA ARG A 429 -4.92 -15.45 -6.15
C ARG A 429 -5.38 -15.93 -7.53
N PRO A 430 -6.65 -15.70 -7.93
CA PRO A 430 -7.10 -16.04 -9.29
C PRO A 430 -6.21 -15.37 -10.36
N THR A 431 -6.08 -16.02 -11.52
CA THR A 431 -5.35 -15.49 -12.69
C THR A 431 -6.21 -14.53 -13.52
N MET A 432 -7.53 -14.54 -13.31
CA MET A 432 -8.49 -13.67 -13.97
C MET A 432 -8.99 -12.53 -13.05
N PRO A 433 -9.48 -11.42 -13.62
CA PRO A 433 -10.09 -10.34 -12.86
C PRO A 433 -11.32 -10.79 -12.05
N VAL A 434 -11.52 -10.13 -10.92
CA VAL A 434 -12.66 -10.32 -10.02
C VAL A 434 -13.53 -9.08 -10.04
N LEU A 435 -14.74 -9.17 -10.59
CA LEU A 435 -15.74 -8.11 -10.54
C LEU A 435 -16.51 -8.20 -9.23
N ALA A 436 -16.23 -7.30 -8.29
CA ALA A 436 -16.90 -7.28 -7.00
C ALA A 436 -18.12 -6.35 -7.03
N ILE A 437 -19.32 -6.93 -7.12
CA ILE A 437 -20.57 -6.17 -6.97
C ILE A 437 -20.78 -5.87 -5.49
N ILE A 438 -20.62 -4.61 -5.13
CA ILE A 438 -20.82 -4.12 -3.78
C ILE A 438 -22.29 -3.78 -3.59
N ILE A 439 -23.01 -4.68 -2.92
CA ILE A 439 -24.41 -4.50 -2.57
C ILE A 439 -24.46 -3.54 -1.39
N PRO A 440 -25.02 -2.33 -1.56
CA PRO A 440 -25.06 -1.39 -0.47
C PRO A 440 -26.00 -1.87 0.64
N ARG A 441 -25.64 -1.61 1.89
CA ARG A 441 -26.52 -1.86 3.03
C ARG A 441 -27.15 -0.57 3.50
N LEU A 442 -28.46 -0.61 3.63
CA LEU A 442 -29.22 0.38 4.32
C LEU A 442 -29.21 0.07 5.83
N SER A 443 -28.71 0.98 6.63
CA SER A 443 -28.84 0.95 8.09
C SER A 443 -29.76 2.06 8.56
N THR A 444 -30.66 1.75 9.48
CA THR A 444 -31.61 2.69 10.08
C THR A 444 -31.37 2.78 11.57
N ASN A 445 -30.98 3.95 12.06
CA ASN A 445 -31.10 4.26 13.49
C ASN A 445 -32.28 5.20 13.62
N SER A 446 -33.45 4.69 14.03
CA SER A 446 -34.78 5.30 14.38
C SER A 446 -35.24 6.62 13.71
N LEU A 447 -34.34 7.55 13.41
CA LEU A 447 -34.51 8.89 12.83
C LEU A 447 -33.64 9.15 11.59
N LYS A 448 -32.64 8.31 11.25
CA LYS A 448 -31.74 8.49 10.09
C LYS A 448 -31.52 7.20 9.31
N TRP A 449 -31.62 7.33 7.99
CA TRP A 449 -31.28 6.32 6.99
C TRP A 449 -29.85 6.58 6.54
N SER A 450 -28.97 5.60 6.66
CA SER A 450 -27.61 5.69 6.14
C SER A 450 -27.34 4.55 5.16
N PHE A 451 -26.67 4.89 4.06
CA PHE A 451 -26.32 3.97 3.00
C PHE A 451 -24.83 3.67 3.06
N SER A 452 -24.47 2.40 3.23
CA SER A 452 -23.08 1.94 3.25
C SER A 452 -22.79 1.13 1.99
N GLY A 453 -21.62 1.31 1.38
CA GLY A 453 -21.22 0.59 0.17
C GLY A 453 -20.08 1.26 -0.60
N THR A 454 -20.07 2.59 -0.64
CA THR A 454 -19.02 3.34 -1.35
C THR A 454 -17.64 3.11 -0.73
N SER A 455 -17.52 3.14 0.59
CA SER A 455 -16.26 2.87 1.29
C SER A 455 -15.81 1.43 1.09
N GLN A 456 -16.73 0.45 1.14
CA GLN A 456 -16.42 -0.96 0.89
C GLN A 456 -15.95 -1.20 -0.55
N ALA A 457 -16.54 -0.49 -1.52
CA ALA A 457 -16.11 -0.49 -2.91
C ALA A 457 -14.70 0.07 -3.04
N LYS A 458 -14.44 1.26 -2.50
CA LYS A 458 -13.11 1.87 -2.55
C LYS A 458 -12.06 1.01 -1.84
N GLN A 459 -12.39 0.40 -0.71
CA GLN A 459 -11.48 -0.50 0.00
C GLN A 459 -11.07 -1.73 -0.83
N CYS A 460 -11.94 -2.20 -1.73
CA CYS A 460 -11.58 -3.29 -2.64
C CYS A 460 -10.57 -2.87 -3.72
N LEU A 461 -10.30 -1.57 -3.91
CA LEU A 461 -9.30 -1.09 -4.87
C LEU A 461 -7.86 -1.42 -4.47
N ALA A 462 -7.61 -1.73 -3.20
CA ALA A 462 -6.30 -2.21 -2.73
C ALA A 462 -6.10 -3.72 -2.90
N LEU A 463 -7.15 -4.49 -3.22
CA LEU A 463 -7.07 -5.95 -3.38
C LEU A 463 -6.60 -6.34 -4.78
N ARG A 464 -5.56 -7.18 -4.87
CA ARG A 464 -5.06 -7.69 -6.16
C ARG A 464 -6.18 -8.30 -7.01
N GLY A 465 -6.29 -7.84 -8.24
CA GLY A 465 -7.20 -8.36 -9.26
C GLY A 465 -8.69 -8.05 -9.03
N VAL A 466 -9.05 -7.30 -7.99
CA VAL A 466 -10.45 -6.96 -7.70
C VAL A 466 -10.82 -5.61 -8.32
N TYR A 467 -11.99 -5.55 -8.96
CA TYR A 467 -12.56 -4.37 -9.59
C TYR A 467 -13.98 -4.18 -9.05
N PRO A 468 -14.17 -3.21 -8.13
CA PRO A 468 -15.44 -3.00 -7.48
C PRO A 468 -16.42 -2.26 -8.39
N ILE A 469 -17.68 -2.69 -8.36
CA ILE A 469 -18.82 -2.02 -9.00
C ILE A 469 -19.86 -1.79 -7.92
N LEU A 470 -20.32 -0.55 -7.79
CA LEU A 470 -21.38 -0.24 -6.83
C LEU A 470 -22.72 -0.74 -7.37
N GLY A 471 -23.36 -1.65 -6.64
CA GLY A 471 -24.71 -2.14 -6.97
C GLY A 471 -25.78 -1.09 -6.68
N ASN A 472 -26.93 -1.22 -7.34
CA ASN A 472 -28.08 -0.33 -7.10
C ASN A 472 -28.94 -0.86 -5.93
N PRO A 473 -29.36 -0.05 -4.94
CA PRO A 473 -30.28 -0.49 -3.88
C PRO A 473 -31.54 -1.22 -4.38
N SER A 474 -32.05 -0.88 -5.56
CA SER A 474 -33.23 -1.52 -6.17
C SER A 474 -33.01 -2.99 -6.50
N THR A 475 -31.76 -3.46 -6.57
CA THR A 475 -31.44 -4.88 -6.74
C THR A 475 -31.73 -5.69 -5.48
N VAL A 476 -32.16 -5.09 -4.35
CA VAL A 476 -32.40 -5.81 -3.07
C VAL A 476 -33.87 -6.18 -2.86
N ALA A 477 -34.80 -5.58 -3.62
CA ALA A 477 -36.24 -5.62 -3.33
C ALA A 477 -37.04 -6.67 -4.12
N GLY A 478 -36.40 -7.72 -4.61
CA GLY A 478 -37.07 -8.81 -5.35
C GLY A 478 -36.93 -10.17 -4.65
N PRO A 479 -37.84 -11.12 -4.92
CA PRO A 479 -37.75 -12.47 -4.36
C PRO A 479 -36.38 -13.07 -4.70
N ALA A 480 -35.80 -13.84 -3.76
CA ALA A 480 -34.47 -14.45 -3.87
C ALA A 480 -34.29 -15.11 -5.25
N GLY A 481 -33.57 -14.42 -6.14
CA GLY A 481 -33.50 -14.75 -7.57
C GLY A 481 -33.43 -13.52 -8.49
N SER A 482 -34.33 -12.55 -8.35
CA SER A 482 -34.38 -11.39 -9.28
C SER A 482 -33.37 -10.29 -8.97
N SER A 483 -32.84 -10.26 -7.74
CA SER A 483 -31.74 -9.40 -7.29
C SER A 483 -30.43 -9.69 -8.03
N ASP A 484 -30.14 -10.97 -8.16
CA ASP A 484 -28.84 -11.49 -8.60
C ASP A 484 -28.71 -11.33 -10.12
N ASP A 485 -29.81 -11.52 -10.85
CA ASP A 485 -29.87 -11.32 -12.31
C ASP A 485 -29.61 -9.86 -12.69
N SER A 486 -30.12 -8.90 -11.92
CA SER A 486 -29.89 -7.47 -12.18
C SER A 486 -28.45 -7.03 -11.91
N GLY A 487 -27.84 -7.50 -10.80
CA GLY A 487 -26.44 -7.19 -10.51
C GLY A 487 -25.47 -7.93 -11.42
N LEU A 488 -25.81 -9.16 -11.83
CA LEU A 488 -25.06 -9.90 -12.85
C LEU A 488 -25.14 -9.19 -14.20
N ALA A 489 -26.32 -8.72 -14.62
CA ALA A 489 -26.47 -7.95 -15.85
C ALA A 489 -25.62 -6.68 -15.83
N ILE A 490 -25.56 -5.96 -14.72
CA ILE A 490 -24.67 -4.80 -14.55
C ILE A 490 -23.19 -5.21 -14.67
N ALA A 491 -22.79 -6.30 -13.99
CA ALA A 491 -21.42 -6.82 -14.08
C ALA A 491 -21.05 -7.17 -15.52
N MET A 492 -21.96 -7.83 -16.24
CA MET A 492 -21.77 -8.25 -17.62
C MET A 492 -21.76 -7.08 -18.59
N GLN A 493 -22.68 -6.12 -18.44
CA GLN A 493 -22.69 -4.90 -19.27
C GLN A 493 -21.42 -4.09 -19.07
N HIS A 494 -20.99 -3.91 -17.82
CA HIS A 494 -19.73 -3.23 -17.51
C HIS A 494 -18.54 -4.01 -18.09
N GLY A 495 -18.48 -5.32 -17.85
CA GLY A 495 -17.45 -6.22 -18.36
C GLY A 495 -17.34 -6.22 -19.89
N LYS A 496 -18.48 -6.22 -20.60
CA LYS A 496 -18.56 -6.08 -22.07
C LYS A 496 -18.07 -4.70 -22.51
N ALA A 497 -18.55 -3.62 -21.88
CA ALA A 497 -18.21 -2.24 -22.25
C ALA A 497 -16.71 -1.94 -22.14
N ILE A 498 -16.03 -2.59 -21.19
CA ILE A 498 -14.60 -2.43 -20.97
C ILE A 498 -13.76 -3.56 -21.59
N GLY A 499 -14.38 -4.51 -22.28
CA GLY A 499 -13.69 -5.62 -22.94
C GLY A 499 -13.08 -6.68 -22.02
N MET A 500 -13.50 -6.76 -20.76
CA MET A 500 -13.13 -7.86 -19.84
C MET A 500 -13.87 -9.17 -20.18
N VAL A 501 -15.00 -9.07 -20.88
CA VAL A 501 -15.91 -10.19 -21.12
C VAL A 501 -16.40 -10.14 -22.56
N LYS A 502 -16.38 -11.29 -23.25
CA LYS A 502 -16.80 -11.48 -24.65
C LYS A 502 -17.93 -12.51 -24.76
N PRO A 503 -18.67 -12.55 -25.88
CA PRO A 503 -19.57 -13.67 -26.17
C PRO A 503 -18.86 -15.02 -26.04
N HIS A 504 -19.56 -16.03 -25.52
CA HIS A 504 -19.07 -17.39 -25.24
C HIS A 504 -18.01 -17.51 -24.13
N ASP A 505 -17.65 -16.41 -23.46
CA ASP A 505 -16.82 -16.51 -22.26
C ASP A 505 -17.59 -17.19 -21.13
N ARG A 506 -16.87 -17.97 -20.34
CA ARG A 506 -17.38 -18.56 -19.10
C ARG A 506 -17.13 -17.59 -17.96
N VAL A 507 -18.09 -17.49 -17.05
CA VAL A 507 -18.02 -16.66 -15.85
C VAL A 507 -18.33 -17.52 -14.64
N VAL A 508 -17.51 -17.39 -13.60
CA VAL A 508 -17.80 -18.01 -12.29
C VAL A 508 -18.38 -16.96 -11.36
N ILE A 509 -19.50 -17.27 -10.73
CA ILE A 509 -20.19 -16.39 -9.81
C ILE A 509 -20.03 -16.94 -8.40
N PHE A 510 -19.64 -16.10 -7.45
CA PHE A 510 -19.70 -16.35 -6.02
C PHE A 510 -20.73 -15.42 -5.37
N GLN A 511 -21.65 -15.99 -4.61
CA GLN A 511 -22.65 -15.22 -3.85
C GLN A 511 -23.03 -15.90 -2.54
N LYS A 512 -23.43 -15.10 -1.56
CA LYS A 512 -24.05 -15.57 -0.32
C LYS A 512 -25.57 -15.41 -0.44
N VAL A 513 -26.31 -16.50 -0.29
CA VAL A 513 -27.79 -16.54 -0.35
C VAL A 513 -28.31 -17.05 0.98
N GLY A 514 -28.94 -16.17 1.78
CA GLY A 514 -29.25 -16.48 3.17
C GLY A 514 -27.98 -16.88 3.93
N ASP A 515 -27.98 -18.06 4.55
CA ASP A 515 -26.81 -18.64 5.23
C ASP A 515 -25.92 -19.49 4.32
N SER A 516 -26.35 -19.76 3.08
CA SER A 516 -25.61 -20.57 2.12
C SER A 516 -24.60 -19.73 1.32
N SER A 517 -23.47 -20.34 0.95
CA SER A 517 -22.53 -19.78 -0.04
C SER A 517 -22.59 -20.64 -1.30
N VAL A 518 -22.71 -20.00 -2.47
CA VAL A 518 -22.93 -20.69 -3.74
C VAL A 518 -21.89 -20.23 -4.78
N ALA A 519 -21.35 -21.20 -5.51
CA ALA A 519 -20.56 -20.96 -6.72
C ALA A 519 -21.33 -21.48 -7.95
N LYS A 520 -21.45 -20.68 -9.00
CA LYS A 520 -22.11 -21.04 -10.27
C LYS A 520 -21.19 -20.80 -11.44
N ILE A 521 -21.30 -21.63 -12.48
CA ILE A 521 -20.67 -21.39 -13.78
C ILE A 521 -21.78 -20.99 -14.74
N ILE A 522 -21.58 -19.89 -15.46
CA ILE A 522 -22.44 -19.50 -16.58
C ILE A 522 -21.59 -19.37 -17.83
N GLU A 523 -22.21 -19.61 -18.98
CA GLU A 523 -21.63 -19.31 -20.29
C GLU A 523 -22.43 -18.17 -20.90
N LEU A 524 -21.72 -17.20 -21.47
CA LEU A 524 -22.37 -16.03 -22.06
C LEU A 524 -22.80 -16.36 -23.48
N HIS A 525 -24.06 -16.09 -23.76
CA HIS A 525 -24.59 -16.08 -25.12
C HIS A 525 -24.46 -14.67 -25.71
N ASP A 526 -24.62 -14.56 -27.04
CA ASP A 526 -24.43 -13.32 -27.80
C ASP A 526 -25.13 -12.09 -27.18
#